data_AF-A0A9W9CDH9-F1
#
_entry.id   AF-A0A9W9CDH9-F1
#
_cell.length_a   1.000
_cell.length_b   1.000
_cell.length_c   1.000
_cell.angle_alpha   90.00
_cell.angle_beta   90.00
_cell.angle_gamma   90.00
#
_symmetry.space_group_name_H-M   'P 1'
#
loop_
_entity.id
_entity.type
_entity.pdbx_description
1 polymer ?
#
loop_
_entity_poly.entity_id
_entity_poly.type
_entity_poly.pdbx_seq_one_letter_code
_entity_poly.pdbx_strand_id
1 'polypeptide(L)'
;MSAADLLDLAPFDASNAGTYNALCHCGIVQYTVTLSPPLEQQKIVECNCSICTRNGYLLVYPHREHFRITNGQEALKTYTFGPKMNLHQFCGRCGSAVFFDPQLPKRGQDIDIMGIRMFKGIKVKDLQTIPVDGCPKRYASSQPTTAPSSSAPAIKPRRSRLFYAWYGLVLFGGVSAGLTIRNFVSPSLPVPGSREDEFTLAALNKDIEDLDVVKFMRSRIEPVDESFQAKEQDGWVELDVKTHITESKDNEGKQTRTITGHALAGSKGLGVQRAFWNSETKELVAVVWIGTALSGWPMMAHGGAIATIFEDCMSRMVAGPDVSIDSVAQPISMSVTYAKPTYSTNFYILRANYSRPNLPQAAPPQDTDPQPAKSWLPSWKDLTKKEQPKEAKKTVEIIGTLESTEGELCVRVKGTFPVSG
;
A
#
# COMPACT_ATOMS: atom_id res chain seq x y z
N MET A 1 18.14 -13.19 37.86
CA MET A 1 17.04 -13.74 38.67
C MET A 1 16.24 -14.65 37.78
N SER A 2 15.86 -15.84 38.25
CA SER A 2 14.98 -16.71 37.48
C SER A 2 13.57 -16.13 37.46
N ALA A 3 12.74 -16.46 36.47
CA ALA A 3 11.34 -16.04 36.44
C ALA A 3 10.55 -16.51 37.68
N ALA A 4 11.04 -17.54 38.39
CA ALA A 4 10.46 -18.02 39.63
C ALA A 4 10.75 -17.10 40.83
N ASP A 5 11.88 -16.37 40.84
CA ASP A 5 12.28 -15.48 41.93
C ASP A 5 11.57 -14.10 41.90
N LEU A 6 10.90 -13.78 40.79
CA LEU A 6 10.13 -12.54 40.60
C LEU A 6 8.66 -12.67 40.99
N LEU A 7 8.20 -13.89 41.28
CA LEU A 7 6.81 -14.21 41.62
C LEU A 7 6.58 -14.38 43.14
N ASP A 8 7.60 -14.18 43.98
CA ASP A 8 7.40 -13.95 45.41
C ASP A 8 6.87 -12.52 45.61
N LEU A 9 5.58 -12.34 45.30
CA LEU A 9 4.87 -11.10 45.58
C LEU A 9 4.79 -10.89 47.08
N ALA A 10 5.17 -9.69 47.53
CA ALA A 10 4.90 -9.29 48.91
C ALA A 10 3.38 -9.36 49.16
N PRO A 11 2.94 -9.74 50.37
CA PRO A 11 1.52 -9.74 50.71
C PRO A 11 0.91 -8.35 50.44
N PHE A 12 -0.32 -8.33 49.93
CA PHE A 12 -1.02 -7.08 49.64
C PHE A 12 -1.21 -6.27 50.92
N ASP A 13 -0.72 -5.03 50.93
CA ASP A 13 -0.86 -4.08 52.02
C ASP A 13 -1.76 -2.93 51.57
N ALA A 14 -3.01 -2.96 52.04
CA ALA A 14 -4.01 -1.93 51.72
C ALA A 14 -3.59 -0.52 52.18
N SER A 15 -2.71 -0.40 53.18
CA SER A 15 -2.22 0.90 53.66
C SER A 15 -1.15 1.52 52.76
N ASN A 16 -0.55 0.70 51.89
CA ASN A 16 0.45 1.10 50.91
C ASN A 16 0.05 0.63 49.50
N ALA A 17 -1.09 1.12 49.00
CA ALA A 17 -1.62 0.73 47.71
C ALA A 17 -2.00 1.94 46.83
N GLY A 18 -1.90 1.76 45.51
CA GLY A 18 -2.33 2.73 44.50
C GLY A 18 -3.34 2.10 43.52
N THR A 19 -4.43 2.81 43.21
CA THR A 19 -5.43 2.38 42.23
C THR A 19 -5.25 3.12 40.90
N TYR A 20 -5.22 2.35 39.81
CA TYR A 20 -4.95 2.84 38.47
C TYR A 20 -6.11 2.51 37.53
N ASN A 21 -6.58 3.54 36.83
CA ASN A 21 -7.54 3.40 35.74
C ASN A 21 -6.79 3.12 34.43
N ALA A 22 -7.22 2.11 33.69
CA ALA A 22 -6.62 1.71 32.45
C ALA A 22 -7.66 1.54 31.34
N LEU A 23 -7.22 1.80 30.10
CA LEU A 23 -8.03 1.56 28.92
C LEU A 23 -7.19 1.06 27.75
N CYS A 24 -7.80 0.25 26.89
CA CYS A 24 -7.18 -0.07 25.61
C CYS A 24 -7.10 1.18 24.71
N HIS A 25 -6.31 1.14 23.64
CA HIS A 25 -6.12 2.29 22.75
C HIS A 25 -7.43 2.90 22.23
N CYS A 26 -8.44 2.07 21.91
CA CYS A 26 -9.74 2.55 21.43
C CYS A 26 -10.76 2.86 22.54
N GLY A 27 -10.41 2.68 23.82
CA GLY A 27 -11.25 3.02 24.98
C GLY A 27 -12.41 2.08 25.28
N ILE A 28 -12.59 1.00 24.49
CA ILE A 28 -13.70 0.05 24.66
C ILE A 28 -13.52 -0.81 25.91
N VAL A 29 -12.34 -1.41 26.04
CA VAL A 29 -11.99 -2.18 27.22
C VAL A 29 -11.44 -1.21 28.25
N GLN A 30 -12.10 -1.13 29.39
CA GLN A 30 -11.71 -0.30 30.53
C GLN A 30 -11.65 -1.17 31.76
N TYR A 31 -10.67 -0.90 32.61
CA TYR A 31 -10.45 -1.67 33.81
C TYR A 31 -9.74 -0.86 34.88
N THR A 32 -9.90 -1.31 36.11
CA THR A 32 -9.24 -0.79 37.31
C THR A 32 -8.35 -1.86 37.90
N VAL A 33 -7.16 -1.45 38.34
CA VAL A 33 -6.24 -2.33 39.05
C VAL A 33 -5.67 -1.60 40.26
N THR A 34 -5.62 -2.29 41.40
CA THR A 34 -4.97 -1.80 42.61
C THR A 34 -3.67 -2.57 42.83
N LEU A 35 -2.57 -1.84 43.00
CA LEU A 35 -1.24 -2.38 43.21
C LEU A 35 -0.75 -2.02 44.62
N SER A 36 -0.14 -2.99 45.30
CA SER A 36 0.59 -2.81 46.56
C SER A 36 2.00 -3.38 46.37
N PRO A 37 3.07 -2.57 46.51
CA PRO A 37 3.08 -1.12 46.71
C PRO A 37 2.56 -0.31 45.48
N PRO A 38 2.44 1.03 45.55
CA PRO A 38 2.11 1.85 44.37
C PRO A 38 3.10 1.62 43.21
N LEU A 39 2.66 1.89 41.99
CA LEU A 39 3.38 1.61 40.74
C LEU A 39 4.82 2.15 40.70
N GLU A 40 5.07 3.30 41.34
CA GLU A 40 6.39 3.93 41.42
C GLU A 40 7.41 3.09 42.21
N GLN A 41 6.91 2.22 43.08
CA GLN A 41 7.68 1.30 43.92
C GLN A 41 7.58 -0.16 43.41
N GLN A 42 6.81 -0.40 42.35
CA GLN A 42 6.63 -1.72 41.77
C GLN A 42 7.87 -2.18 41.00
N LYS A 43 8.09 -3.49 41.02
CA LYS A 43 9.10 -4.17 40.20
C LYS A 43 8.53 -4.40 38.81
N ILE A 44 8.80 -3.50 37.87
CA ILE A 44 8.28 -3.61 36.50
C ILE A 44 9.20 -4.53 35.69
N VAL A 45 8.65 -5.62 35.18
CA VAL A 45 9.39 -6.64 34.45
C VAL A 45 9.47 -6.29 32.97
N GLU A 46 10.69 -6.28 32.45
CA GLU A 46 11.01 -6.16 31.03
C GLU A 46 11.60 -7.48 30.55
N CYS A 47 10.80 -8.25 29.80
CA CYS A 47 11.17 -9.60 29.36
C CYS A 47 11.61 -9.60 27.89
N ASN A 48 12.68 -10.33 27.59
CA ASN A 48 13.23 -10.45 26.23
C ASN A 48 12.57 -11.54 25.35
N CYS A 49 11.54 -12.23 25.83
CA CYS A 49 10.90 -13.30 25.05
C CYS A 49 10.23 -12.75 23.78
N SER A 50 10.03 -13.60 22.77
CA SER A 50 9.61 -13.15 21.43
C SER A 50 8.33 -12.31 21.41
N ILE A 51 7.35 -12.59 22.28
CA ILE A 51 6.13 -11.78 22.36
C ILE A 51 6.33 -10.48 23.14
N CYS A 52 7.11 -10.49 24.22
CA CYS A 52 7.37 -9.29 25.02
C CYS A 52 8.21 -8.28 24.24
N THR A 53 9.24 -8.75 23.53
CA THR A 53 10.09 -7.91 22.68
C THR A 53 9.30 -7.29 21.52
N ARG A 54 8.46 -8.08 20.82
CA ARG A 54 7.70 -7.58 19.66
C ARG A 54 6.61 -6.58 20.04
N ASN A 55 5.98 -6.77 21.20
CA ASN A 55 4.89 -5.91 21.65
C ASN A 55 5.33 -4.84 22.67
N GLY A 56 6.63 -4.81 23.02
CA GLY A 56 7.23 -3.85 23.94
C GLY A 56 6.64 -3.87 25.34
N TYR A 57 6.28 -5.04 25.86
CA TYR A 57 5.60 -5.16 27.14
C TYR A 57 6.46 -4.74 28.34
N LEU A 58 5.83 -4.02 29.26
CA LEU A 58 6.35 -3.70 30.59
C LEU A 58 5.32 -4.22 31.59
N LEU A 59 5.71 -5.22 32.38
CA LEU A 59 4.77 -6.08 33.08
C LEU A 59 4.80 -5.83 34.59
N VAL A 60 3.61 -5.79 35.19
CA VAL A 60 3.41 -5.86 36.65
C VAL A 60 2.50 -7.04 36.97
N TYR A 61 2.52 -7.48 38.23
CA TYR A 61 1.89 -8.73 38.67
C TYR A 61 0.91 -8.45 39.84
N PRO A 62 -0.25 -7.84 39.57
CA PRO A 62 -1.30 -7.66 40.58
C PRO A 62 -1.89 -8.98 41.07
N HIS A 63 -2.43 -8.97 42.29
CA HIS A 63 -3.38 -9.98 42.71
C HIS A 63 -4.70 -9.85 41.93
N ARG A 64 -5.25 -10.99 41.49
CA ARG A 64 -6.45 -11.10 40.66
C ARG A 64 -7.68 -10.45 41.31
N GLU A 65 -7.82 -10.55 42.62
CA GLU A 65 -8.90 -9.91 43.38
C GLU A 65 -8.89 -8.37 43.32
N HIS A 66 -7.74 -7.78 42.98
CA HIS A 66 -7.56 -6.34 42.85
C HIS A 66 -7.58 -5.87 41.40
N PHE A 67 -7.96 -6.75 40.49
CA PHE A 67 -8.23 -6.44 39.09
C PHE A 67 -9.72 -6.54 38.81
N ARG A 68 -10.26 -5.50 38.16
CA ARG A 68 -11.65 -5.53 37.70
C ARG A 68 -11.80 -4.86 36.35
N ILE A 69 -12.40 -5.58 35.41
CA ILE A 69 -12.83 -5.01 34.14
C ILE A 69 -14.13 -4.25 34.39
N THR A 70 -14.12 -2.96 34.10
CA THR A 70 -15.26 -2.06 34.33
C THR A 70 -16.13 -1.95 33.09
N ASN A 71 -15.58 -2.14 31.89
CA ASN A 71 -16.32 -2.12 30.63
C ASN A 71 -15.61 -2.93 29.52
N GLY A 72 -16.38 -3.45 28.55
CA GLY A 72 -15.87 -4.05 27.32
C GLY A 72 -15.34 -5.48 27.47
N GLN A 73 -15.85 -6.26 28.42
CA GLN A 73 -15.46 -7.67 28.63
C GLN A 73 -15.63 -8.50 27.35
N GLU A 74 -16.74 -8.29 26.66
CA GLU A 74 -17.13 -8.97 25.42
C GLU A 74 -16.24 -8.62 24.22
N ALA A 75 -15.51 -7.50 24.30
CA ALA A 75 -14.57 -7.07 23.27
C ALA A 75 -13.18 -7.71 23.43
N LEU A 76 -12.93 -8.44 24.52
CA LEU A 76 -11.69 -9.17 24.73
C LEU A 76 -11.59 -10.40 23.82
N LYS A 77 -10.38 -10.65 23.34
CA LYS A 77 -9.99 -11.85 22.61
C LYS A 77 -8.81 -12.51 23.31
N THR A 78 -8.80 -13.84 23.26
CA THR A 78 -7.77 -14.67 23.89
C THR A 78 -6.79 -15.18 22.84
N TYR A 79 -5.48 -15.04 23.11
CA TYR A 79 -4.42 -15.69 22.34
C TYR A 79 -3.57 -16.57 23.26
N THR A 80 -3.19 -17.76 22.79
CA THR A 80 -2.29 -18.68 23.51
C THR A 80 -1.25 -19.24 22.55
N PHE A 81 -0.08 -19.56 23.07
CA PHE A 81 1.06 -20.05 22.29
C PHE A 81 1.95 -20.92 23.18
N GLY A 82 2.87 -21.66 22.55
CA GLY A 82 3.77 -22.58 23.24
C GLY A 82 2.99 -23.60 24.10
N PRO A 83 3.34 -23.80 25.38
CA PRO A 83 2.66 -24.75 26.26
C PRO A 83 1.25 -24.30 26.70
N LYS A 84 0.72 -23.19 26.18
CA LYS A 84 -0.62 -22.64 26.48
C LYS A 84 -0.85 -22.33 27.96
N MET A 85 0.23 -22.01 28.68
CA MET A 85 0.22 -21.71 30.11
C MET A 85 -0.19 -20.27 30.44
N ASN A 86 -0.22 -19.36 29.45
CA ASN A 86 -0.62 -17.97 29.65
C ASN A 86 -1.70 -17.61 28.62
N LEU A 87 -2.88 -17.21 29.07
CA LEU A 87 -3.96 -16.69 28.23
C LEU A 87 -3.76 -15.19 28.03
N HIS A 88 -3.41 -14.78 26.83
CA HIS A 88 -3.22 -13.36 26.51
C HIS A 88 -4.55 -12.73 26.16
N GLN A 89 -5.02 -11.81 26.99
CA GLN A 89 -6.26 -11.08 26.81
C GLN A 89 -5.97 -9.71 26.20
N PHE A 90 -6.51 -9.48 25.01
CA PHE A 90 -6.31 -8.24 24.27
C PHE A 90 -7.62 -7.72 23.69
N CYS A 91 -7.68 -6.41 23.41
CA CYS A 91 -8.85 -5.82 22.77
C CYS A 91 -8.95 -6.29 21.32
N GLY A 92 -10.03 -6.98 20.96
CA GLY A 92 -10.25 -7.49 19.59
C GLY A 92 -10.42 -6.40 18.52
N ARG A 93 -10.61 -5.13 18.92
CA ARG A 93 -10.76 -4.00 17.98
C ARG A 93 -9.46 -3.26 17.70
N CYS A 94 -8.58 -3.07 18.69
CA CYS A 94 -7.35 -2.29 18.52
C CYS A 94 -6.06 -3.08 18.78
N GLY A 95 -6.16 -4.34 19.21
CA GLY A 95 -4.99 -5.20 19.46
C GLY A 95 -4.23 -4.89 20.77
N SER A 96 -4.62 -3.86 21.53
CA SER A 96 -3.94 -3.54 22.79
C SER A 96 -4.03 -4.68 23.81
N ALA A 97 -2.89 -5.07 24.38
CA ALA A 97 -2.80 -6.08 25.42
C ALA A 97 -3.34 -5.54 26.75
N VAL A 98 -4.35 -6.21 27.30
CA VAL A 98 -5.04 -5.79 28.52
C VAL A 98 -4.41 -6.49 29.73
N PHE A 99 -4.42 -7.82 29.75
CA PHE A 99 -3.77 -8.63 30.78
C PHE A 99 -3.42 -10.03 30.26
N PHE A 100 -2.66 -10.77 31.04
CA PHE A 100 -2.29 -12.15 30.79
C PHE A 100 -2.73 -12.94 32.01
N ASP A 101 -3.49 -13.99 31.78
CA ASP A 101 -3.95 -14.91 32.81
C ASP A 101 -3.06 -16.17 32.80
N PRO A 102 -2.15 -16.32 33.77
CA PRO A 102 -1.32 -17.50 33.89
C PRO A 102 -2.12 -18.69 34.43
N GLN A 103 -2.31 -19.69 33.58
CA GLN A 103 -2.98 -20.96 33.88
C GLN A 103 -1.98 -21.95 34.52
N LEU A 104 -1.48 -21.62 35.71
CA LEU A 104 -0.46 -22.40 36.43
C LEU A 104 -1.09 -23.41 37.41
N PRO A 105 -0.86 -24.73 37.26
CA PRO A 105 -1.53 -25.76 38.07
C PRO A 105 -0.93 -25.98 39.49
N LYS A 106 0.16 -25.30 39.89
CA LYS A 106 0.88 -25.60 41.15
C LYS A 106 1.13 -24.45 42.12
N ARG A 107 0.71 -23.21 41.84
CA ARG A 107 0.81 -22.08 42.79
C ARG A 107 -0.22 -21.02 42.38
N GLY A 108 -1.34 -20.98 43.11
CA GLY A 108 -2.32 -19.88 43.20
C GLY A 108 -2.86 -19.32 41.88
N GLN A 109 -4.15 -19.50 41.63
CA GLN A 109 -4.91 -18.86 40.55
C GLN A 109 -5.16 -17.36 40.84
N ASP A 110 -4.24 -16.69 41.53
CA ASP A 110 -4.51 -15.45 42.27
C ASP A 110 -3.70 -14.26 41.75
N ILE A 111 -2.95 -14.43 40.66
CA ILE A 111 -2.08 -13.39 40.09
C ILE A 111 -2.38 -13.25 38.61
N ASP A 112 -2.62 -12.02 38.17
CA ASP A 112 -2.66 -11.67 36.74
C ASP A 112 -1.40 -10.89 36.37
N ILE A 113 -1.02 -10.93 35.09
CA ILE A 113 0.09 -10.15 34.57
C ILE A 113 -0.49 -9.01 33.74
N MET A 114 -0.02 -7.78 33.93
CA MET A 114 -0.57 -6.61 33.23
C MET A 114 0.50 -5.75 32.60
N GLY A 115 0.19 -5.25 31.40
CA GLY A 115 0.99 -4.23 30.74
C GLY A 115 0.68 -2.84 31.30
N ILE A 116 1.67 -2.16 31.88
CA ILE A 116 1.48 -0.82 32.46
C ILE A 116 1.20 0.27 31.43
N ARG A 117 1.43 -0.01 30.14
CA ARG A 117 1.25 0.97 29.05
C ARG A 117 -0.20 1.40 28.82
N MET A 118 -1.17 0.63 29.32
CA MET A 118 -2.60 0.92 29.20
C MET A 118 -3.14 1.77 30.35
N PHE A 119 -2.33 1.96 31.40
CA PHE A 119 -2.76 2.74 32.55
C PHE A 119 -2.69 4.23 32.21
N LYS A 120 -3.68 5.00 32.66
CA LYS A 120 -3.79 6.43 32.36
C LYS A 120 -2.78 7.25 33.17
N GLY A 121 -2.18 8.24 32.53
CA GLY A 121 -1.41 9.30 33.22
C GLY A 121 -0.03 8.90 33.72
N ILE A 122 0.51 7.75 33.30
CA ILE A 122 1.80 7.27 33.76
C ILE A 122 2.95 7.70 32.87
N LYS A 123 4.02 8.19 33.52
CA LYS A 123 5.29 8.51 32.89
C LYS A 123 6.21 7.30 32.97
N VAL A 124 6.18 6.47 31.93
CA VAL A 124 6.95 5.21 31.86
C VAL A 124 8.46 5.41 32.05
N LYS A 125 9.01 6.58 31.67
CA LYS A 125 10.44 6.89 31.79
C LYS A 125 10.93 7.01 33.24
N ASP A 126 10.03 7.30 34.17
CA ASP A 126 10.36 7.57 35.57
C ASP A 126 10.31 6.29 36.41
N LEU A 127 9.95 5.15 35.80
CA LEU A 127 9.74 3.88 36.47
C LEU A 127 10.96 2.96 36.36
N GLN A 128 11.27 2.24 37.43
CA GLN A 128 12.38 1.29 37.45
C GLN A 128 11.98 -0.05 36.81
N THR A 129 12.68 -0.44 35.74
CA THR A 129 12.49 -1.75 35.10
C THR A 129 13.53 -2.77 35.54
N ILE A 130 13.14 -4.04 35.57
CA ILE A 130 13.99 -5.19 35.89
C ILE A 130 14.03 -6.08 34.65
N PRO A 131 15.21 -6.28 34.04
CA PRO A 131 15.35 -7.15 32.88
C PRO A 131 15.25 -8.62 33.28
N VAL A 132 14.49 -9.39 32.51
CA VAL A 132 14.28 -10.83 32.72
C VAL A 132 14.55 -11.59 31.44
N ASP A 133 15.35 -12.65 31.54
CA ASP A 133 15.55 -13.58 30.45
C ASP A 133 14.40 -14.61 30.39
N GLY A 134 13.47 -14.37 29.47
CA GLY A 134 12.36 -15.27 29.16
C GLY A 134 12.51 -15.98 27.81
N CYS A 135 13.70 -15.92 27.19
CA CYS A 135 13.97 -16.61 25.94
C CYS A 135 14.04 -18.13 26.18
N PRO A 136 13.26 -18.97 25.48
CA PRO A 136 13.41 -20.42 25.59
C PRO A 136 14.79 -20.83 25.08
N LYS A 137 15.52 -21.65 25.84
CA LYS A 137 16.89 -22.12 25.52
C LYS A 137 17.07 -22.68 24.10
N ARG A 138 15.99 -23.14 23.45
CA ARG A 138 15.99 -23.61 22.04
C ARG A 138 16.18 -22.49 21.00
N TYR A 139 15.88 -21.24 21.35
CA TYR A 139 16.14 -20.05 20.53
C TYR A 139 17.42 -19.30 20.92
N ALA A 140 18.17 -19.81 21.91
CA ALA A 140 19.45 -19.26 22.33
C ALA A 140 20.61 -19.56 21.34
N SER A 141 20.30 -19.84 20.07
CA SER A 141 21.30 -19.99 19.03
C SER A 141 21.55 -18.65 18.34
N SER A 142 22.80 -18.19 18.38
CA SER A 142 23.39 -17.02 17.71
C SER A 142 23.34 -15.66 18.40
N GLN A 143 23.48 -15.61 19.73
CA GLN A 143 24.22 -14.48 20.31
C GLN A 143 25.71 -14.86 20.40
N PRO A 144 26.65 -14.00 19.95
CA PRO A 144 28.05 -14.18 20.28
C PRO A 144 28.17 -14.19 21.80
N THR A 145 28.79 -15.23 22.34
CA THR A 145 29.10 -15.37 23.75
C THR A 145 30.05 -14.24 24.16
N THR A 146 29.53 -13.10 24.61
CA THR A 146 30.32 -12.20 25.43
C THR A 146 30.41 -12.83 26.82
N ALA A 147 31.64 -13.23 27.17
CA ALA A 147 32.04 -13.75 28.47
C ALA A 147 31.53 -12.88 29.62
N PRO A 148 31.35 -13.44 30.84
CA PRO A 148 30.96 -12.65 32.01
C PRO A 148 32.03 -11.58 32.26
N SER A 149 31.68 -10.32 32.04
CA SER A 149 32.54 -9.19 32.35
C SER A 149 32.72 -9.12 33.85
N SER A 150 33.96 -9.36 34.28
CA SER A 150 34.44 -9.05 35.62
C SER A 150 34.04 -7.61 35.98
N SER A 151 33.55 -7.42 37.20
CA SER A 151 33.24 -6.12 37.78
C SER A 151 34.52 -5.32 38.01
N ALA A 152 35.01 -4.68 36.95
CA ALA A 152 35.91 -3.53 37.06
C ALA A 152 35.05 -2.27 37.29
N PRO A 153 35.48 -1.33 38.16
CA PRO A 153 34.75 -0.08 38.34
C PRO A 153 34.66 0.68 37.01
N ALA A 154 33.49 1.26 36.75
CA ALA A 154 33.19 1.97 35.51
C ALA A 154 34.21 3.10 35.28
N ILE A 155 35.16 2.88 34.37
CA ILE A 155 35.97 3.93 33.79
C ILE A 155 34.99 4.82 33.01
N LYS A 156 34.69 6.02 33.53
CA LYS A 156 33.93 7.03 32.78
C LYS A 156 34.66 7.25 31.46
N PRO A 157 34.09 6.89 30.30
CA PRO A 157 34.77 7.13 29.05
C PRO A 157 34.86 8.65 28.91
N ARG A 158 36.09 9.17 28.91
CA ARG A 158 36.36 10.53 28.48
C ARG A 158 35.97 10.56 27.00
N ARG A 159 34.70 10.92 26.71
CA ARG A 159 34.13 10.97 25.36
C ARG A 159 35.04 11.85 24.52
N SER A 160 35.91 11.19 23.75
CA SER A 160 36.90 11.86 22.92
C SER A 160 36.15 12.59 21.82
N ARG A 161 36.44 13.89 21.65
CA ARG A 161 35.88 14.69 20.55
C ARG A 161 36.17 14.04 19.18
N LEU A 162 37.20 13.20 19.08
CA LEU A 162 37.53 12.40 17.90
C LEU A 162 36.43 11.38 17.53
N PHE A 163 35.70 10.84 18.50
CA PHE A 163 34.60 9.89 18.22
C PHE A 163 33.43 10.60 17.54
N TYR A 164 33.05 11.78 18.04
CA TYR A 164 32.04 12.62 17.38
C TYR A 164 32.50 13.15 16.03
N ALA A 165 33.79 13.48 15.90
CA ALA A 165 34.36 13.89 14.62
C ALA A 165 34.31 12.75 13.58
N TRP A 166 34.60 11.51 13.98
CA TRP A 166 34.52 10.34 13.08
C TRP A 166 33.09 10.06 12.61
N TYR A 167 32.11 10.06 13.53
CA TYR A 167 30.70 9.92 13.15
C TYR A 167 30.21 11.08 12.28
N GLY A 168 30.66 12.31 12.56
CA GLY A 168 30.40 13.47 11.71
C GLY A 168 30.96 13.28 10.30
N LEU A 169 32.18 12.75 10.17
CA LEU A 169 32.83 12.47 8.89
C LEU A 169 32.13 11.36 8.11
N VAL A 170 31.71 10.28 8.78
CA VAL A 170 30.95 9.18 8.16
C VAL A 170 29.58 9.67 7.70
N LEU A 171 28.87 10.45 8.52
CA LEU A 171 27.55 10.97 8.18
C LEU A 171 27.65 11.99 7.03
N PHE A 172 28.60 12.92 7.09
CA PHE A 172 28.80 13.92 6.04
C PHE A 172 29.29 13.29 4.74
N GLY A 173 30.19 12.31 4.82
CA GLY A 173 30.66 11.53 3.68
C GLY A 173 29.54 10.72 3.04
N GLY A 174 28.71 10.04 3.85
CA GLY A 174 27.57 9.28 3.36
C GLY A 174 26.49 10.15 2.72
N VAL A 175 26.14 11.27 3.35
CA VAL A 175 25.18 12.24 2.79
C VAL A 175 25.71 12.88 1.52
N SER A 176 26.98 13.29 1.50
CA SER A 176 27.61 13.86 0.31
C SER A 176 27.67 12.85 -0.82
N ALA A 177 28.14 11.61 -0.57
CA ALA A 177 28.16 10.56 -1.57
C ALA A 177 26.76 10.24 -2.10
N GLY A 178 25.75 10.16 -1.23
CA GLY A 178 24.36 9.96 -1.62
C GLY A 178 23.81 11.09 -2.49
N LEU A 179 24.10 12.35 -2.16
CA LEU A 179 23.69 13.51 -2.95
C LEU A 179 24.43 13.59 -4.29
N THR A 180 25.73 13.27 -4.32
CA THR A 180 26.53 13.23 -5.56
C THR A 180 26.03 12.12 -6.48
N ILE A 181 25.77 10.92 -5.96
CA ILE A 181 25.19 9.81 -6.73
C ILE A 181 23.80 10.22 -7.26
N ARG A 182 22.96 10.86 -6.44
CA ARG A 182 21.63 11.34 -6.89
C ARG A 182 21.75 12.33 -8.06
N ASN A 183 22.67 13.29 -7.97
CA ASN A 183 22.82 14.30 -9.02
C ASN A 183 23.48 13.78 -10.29
N PHE A 184 24.32 12.74 -10.21
CA PHE A 184 24.98 12.15 -11.39
C PHE A 184 24.19 11.01 -12.04
N VAL A 185 23.48 10.18 -11.25
CA VAL A 185 22.77 8.99 -11.76
C VAL A 185 21.37 9.32 -12.24
N SER A 186 20.73 10.36 -11.70
CA SER A 186 19.47 10.90 -12.24
C SER A 186 19.70 12.33 -12.73
N PRO A 187 20.15 12.55 -13.99
CA PRO A 187 20.03 13.87 -14.58
C PRO A 187 18.59 14.35 -14.42
N SER A 188 18.42 15.63 -14.08
CA SER A 188 17.08 16.21 -13.88
C SER A 188 16.25 15.97 -15.14
N LEU A 189 15.19 15.19 -15.01
CA LEU A 189 14.24 14.96 -16.11
C LEU A 189 13.70 16.31 -16.59
N PRO A 190 13.51 16.49 -17.90
CA PRO A 190 12.99 17.74 -18.45
C PRO A 190 11.65 18.08 -17.79
N VAL A 191 11.49 19.36 -17.44
CA VAL A 191 10.26 19.84 -16.83
C VAL A 191 9.22 19.99 -17.94
N PRO A 192 7.97 19.50 -17.78
CA PRO A 192 6.95 19.63 -18.81
C PRO A 192 6.81 21.09 -19.25
N GLY A 193 6.93 21.33 -20.56
CA GLY A 193 6.89 22.68 -21.14
C GLY A 193 8.21 23.46 -21.11
N SER A 194 9.32 22.86 -20.66
CA SER A 194 10.66 23.42 -20.88
C SER A 194 11.10 23.22 -22.34
N ARG A 195 12.09 24.00 -22.79
CA ARG A 195 12.62 23.89 -24.15
C ARG A 195 13.20 22.50 -24.44
N GLU A 196 13.82 21.89 -23.44
CA GLU A 196 14.36 20.52 -23.52
C GLU A 196 13.25 19.49 -23.65
N ASP A 197 12.14 19.67 -22.91
CA ASP A 197 10.96 18.81 -23.01
C ASP A 197 10.33 18.91 -24.40
N GLU A 198 10.19 20.11 -24.93
CA GLU A 198 9.64 20.36 -26.26
C GLU A 198 10.49 19.70 -27.36
N PHE A 199 11.82 19.82 -27.27
CA PHE A 199 12.73 19.16 -28.21
C PHE A 199 12.63 17.63 -28.10
N THR A 200 12.55 17.10 -26.87
CA THR A 200 12.41 15.66 -26.62
C THR A 200 11.06 15.16 -27.14
N LEU A 201 9.98 15.90 -26.92
CA LEU A 201 8.66 15.60 -27.45
C LEU A 201 8.65 15.65 -28.99
N ALA A 202 9.33 16.60 -29.61
CA ALA A 202 9.44 16.66 -31.07
C ALA A 202 10.16 15.42 -31.63
N ALA A 203 11.25 15.00 -30.99
CA ALA A 203 11.96 13.76 -31.32
C ALA A 203 11.05 12.52 -31.14
N LEU A 204 10.42 12.38 -29.98
CA LEU A 204 9.49 11.26 -29.71
C LEU A 204 8.29 11.25 -30.66
N ASN A 205 7.79 12.42 -31.06
CA ASN A 205 6.74 12.51 -32.09
C ASN A 205 7.27 12.02 -33.44
N LYS A 206 8.51 12.33 -33.82
CA LYS A 206 9.10 11.76 -35.04
C LYS A 206 9.27 10.24 -34.93
N ASP A 207 9.69 9.74 -33.77
CA ASP A 207 9.94 8.31 -33.56
C ASP A 207 8.64 7.50 -33.59
N ILE A 208 7.54 7.99 -32.98
CA ILE A 208 6.24 7.31 -33.06
C ILE A 208 5.71 7.27 -34.50
N GLU A 209 5.99 8.29 -35.31
CA GLU A 209 5.61 8.28 -36.74
C GLU A 209 6.41 7.25 -37.56
N ASP A 210 7.61 6.90 -37.11
CA ASP A 210 8.44 5.92 -37.80
C ASP A 210 8.05 4.47 -37.50
N LEU A 211 7.25 4.22 -36.45
CA LEU A 211 6.81 2.88 -36.08
C LEU A 211 5.92 2.24 -37.16
N ASP A 212 6.25 1.00 -37.52
CA ASP A 212 5.54 0.23 -38.56
C ASP A 212 4.04 0.12 -38.28
N VAL A 213 3.65 -0.02 -37.01
CA VAL A 213 2.24 -0.10 -36.60
C VAL A 213 1.50 1.20 -36.90
N VAL A 214 2.11 2.36 -36.64
CA VAL A 214 1.48 3.67 -36.91
C VAL A 214 1.32 3.89 -38.41
N LYS A 215 2.36 3.60 -39.20
CA LYS A 215 2.33 3.64 -40.67
C LYS A 215 1.26 2.70 -41.23
N PHE A 216 1.18 1.48 -40.71
CA PHE A 216 0.18 0.49 -41.12
C PHE A 216 -1.24 0.95 -40.79
N MET A 217 -1.49 1.45 -39.58
CA MET A 217 -2.82 1.93 -39.19
C MET A 217 -3.26 3.11 -40.05
N ARG A 218 -2.38 4.08 -40.31
CA ARG A 218 -2.71 5.22 -41.18
C ARG A 218 -2.96 4.83 -42.63
N SER A 219 -2.29 3.79 -43.13
CA SER A 219 -2.57 3.26 -44.48
C SER A 219 -3.99 2.68 -44.62
N ARG A 220 -4.67 2.38 -43.51
CA ARG A 220 -6.04 1.86 -43.46
C ARG A 220 -7.11 2.96 -43.35
N ILE A 221 -6.70 4.21 -43.14
CA ILE A 221 -7.61 5.35 -42.99
C ILE A 221 -7.87 5.93 -44.39
N GLU A 222 -9.14 6.04 -44.76
CA GLU A 222 -9.53 6.73 -45.98
C GLU A 222 -9.38 8.26 -45.81
N PRO A 223 -8.87 8.99 -46.81
CA PRO A 223 -8.70 10.43 -46.72
C PRO A 223 -10.06 11.12 -46.56
N VAL A 224 -10.16 11.99 -45.55
CA VAL A 224 -11.38 12.72 -45.19
C VAL A 224 -11.23 14.18 -45.58
N ASP A 225 -12.25 14.76 -46.22
CA ASP A 225 -12.38 16.21 -46.40
C ASP A 225 -12.61 16.89 -45.04
N GLU A 226 -11.91 17.99 -44.76
CA GLU A 226 -11.90 18.72 -43.46
C GLU A 226 -13.29 19.12 -42.92
N SER A 227 -14.35 19.02 -43.73
CA SER A 227 -15.74 19.31 -43.37
C SER A 227 -16.55 18.13 -42.81
N PHE A 228 -16.02 16.91 -42.77
CA PHE A 228 -16.76 15.70 -42.38
C PHE A 228 -16.64 15.40 -40.87
N GLN A 229 -17.75 15.10 -40.19
CA GLN A 229 -17.75 14.74 -38.77
C GLN A 229 -17.26 13.29 -38.59
N ALA A 230 -16.29 13.06 -37.71
CA ALA A 230 -15.66 11.75 -37.50
C ALA A 230 -16.64 10.63 -37.11
N LYS A 231 -17.81 10.98 -36.55
CA LYS A 231 -18.91 10.05 -36.23
C LYS A 231 -19.54 9.33 -37.42
N GLU A 232 -19.46 9.87 -38.63
CA GLU A 232 -20.10 9.30 -39.82
C GLU A 232 -19.13 8.53 -40.73
N GLN A 233 -17.85 8.41 -40.33
CA GLN A 233 -16.89 7.62 -41.08
C GLN A 233 -16.97 6.13 -40.72
N ASP A 234 -17.32 5.33 -41.71
CA ASP A 234 -17.24 3.87 -41.62
C ASP A 234 -15.77 3.43 -41.77
N GLY A 235 -15.29 2.64 -40.82
CA GLY A 235 -13.92 2.11 -40.83
C GLY A 235 -12.99 2.71 -39.78
N TRP A 236 -11.69 2.78 -40.10
CA TRP A 236 -10.63 3.23 -39.17
C TRP A 236 -10.50 4.76 -39.17
N VAL A 237 -10.48 5.33 -37.97
CA VAL A 237 -10.29 6.76 -37.72
C VAL A 237 -9.14 6.95 -36.73
N GLU A 238 -8.27 7.92 -36.98
CA GLU A 238 -7.26 8.35 -36.01
C GLU A 238 -7.92 9.27 -34.97
N LEU A 239 -7.90 8.82 -33.72
CA LEU A 239 -8.34 9.61 -32.58
C LEU A 239 -7.25 10.62 -32.24
N ASP A 240 -7.45 11.89 -32.60
CA ASP A 240 -6.55 12.93 -32.17
C ASP A 240 -6.74 13.20 -30.67
N VAL A 241 -5.82 12.64 -29.87
CA VAL A 241 -5.76 12.78 -28.42
C VAL A 241 -5.57 14.24 -28.00
N LYS A 242 -5.11 15.14 -28.89
CA LYS A 242 -4.89 16.56 -28.59
C LYS A 242 -6.00 17.49 -29.12
N THR A 243 -6.54 17.28 -30.32
CA THR A 243 -7.48 18.24 -30.94
C THR A 243 -8.95 18.00 -30.63
N HIS A 244 -9.38 16.76 -30.32
CA HIS A 244 -10.75 16.48 -29.86
C HIS A 244 -10.94 16.61 -28.34
N ILE A 245 -9.96 17.15 -27.62
CA ILE A 245 -10.15 17.65 -26.26
C ILE A 245 -10.93 18.96 -26.37
N THR A 246 -12.25 18.88 -26.55
CA THR A 246 -13.11 19.94 -26.04
C THR A 246 -13.00 19.87 -24.52
N GLU A 247 -12.11 20.69 -23.96
CA GLU A 247 -11.98 20.92 -22.53
C GLU A 247 -13.39 21.14 -21.98
N SER A 248 -13.93 20.17 -21.24
CA SER A 248 -15.21 20.42 -20.60
C SER A 248 -14.97 21.49 -19.54
N LYS A 249 -15.96 22.35 -19.33
CA LYS A 249 -15.93 23.26 -18.19
C LYS A 249 -16.66 22.55 -17.06
N ASP A 250 -16.05 22.49 -15.89
CA ASP A 250 -16.77 22.05 -14.70
C ASP A 250 -17.97 22.99 -14.43
N ASN A 251 -18.84 22.61 -13.49
CA ASN A 251 -20.00 23.43 -13.11
C ASN A 251 -19.61 24.84 -12.58
N GLU A 252 -18.32 25.09 -12.33
CA GLU A 252 -17.76 26.37 -11.90
C GLU A 252 -17.04 27.14 -13.04
N GLY A 253 -17.04 26.61 -14.28
CA GLY A 253 -16.41 27.22 -15.43
C GLY A 253 -14.89 26.99 -15.56
N LYS A 254 -14.27 26.17 -14.70
CA LYS A 254 -12.85 25.78 -14.80
C LYS A 254 -12.70 24.63 -15.79
N GLN A 255 -11.65 24.71 -16.60
CA GLN A 255 -11.29 23.67 -17.56
C GLN A 255 -10.99 22.36 -16.82
N THR A 256 -11.71 21.28 -17.18
CA THR A 256 -11.35 19.93 -16.78
C THR A 256 -10.12 19.50 -17.58
N ARG A 257 -9.04 19.22 -16.85
CA ARG A 257 -7.73 18.94 -17.43
C ARG A 257 -7.60 17.45 -17.66
N THR A 258 -7.37 17.04 -18.91
CA THR A 258 -7.07 15.64 -19.23
C THR A 258 -5.78 15.22 -18.55
N ILE A 259 -5.69 13.95 -18.13
CA ILE A 259 -4.50 13.44 -17.42
C ILE A 259 -3.23 13.57 -18.29
N THR A 260 -3.39 13.41 -19.60
CA THR A 260 -2.33 13.46 -20.61
C THR A 260 -1.92 14.89 -20.95
N GLY A 261 -2.81 15.87 -20.77
CA GLY A 261 -2.54 17.29 -20.99
C GLY A 261 -1.96 18.03 -19.79
N HIS A 262 -2.03 17.46 -18.57
CA HIS A 262 -1.53 18.14 -17.36
C HIS A 262 -0.70 17.25 -16.43
N ALA A 263 -1.34 16.35 -15.68
CA ALA A 263 -0.67 15.60 -14.61
C ALA A 263 0.45 14.68 -15.13
N LEU A 264 0.22 14.07 -16.29
CA LEU A 264 1.13 13.16 -16.97
C LEU A 264 1.65 13.77 -18.29
N ALA A 265 1.67 15.09 -18.41
CA ALA A 265 2.18 15.76 -19.60
C ALA A 265 3.70 15.66 -19.73
N GLY A 266 4.19 15.93 -20.94
CA GLY A 266 5.62 16.00 -21.23
C GLY A 266 6.27 14.66 -21.59
N SER A 267 7.53 14.72 -21.98
CA SER A 267 8.33 13.57 -22.43
C SER A 267 8.59 12.55 -21.30
N LYS A 268 8.60 12.98 -20.04
CA LYS A 268 8.73 12.08 -18.88
C LYS A 268 7.43 11.38 -18.49
N GLY A 269 6.28 11.83 -19.00
CA GLY A 269 4.95 11.27 -18.74
C GLY A 269 4.41 10.48 -19.93
N LEU A 270 3.15 10.76 -20.30
CA LEU A 270 2.42 10.18 -21.44
C LEU A 270 2.28 11.18 -22.61
N GLY A 271 3.25 12.08 -22.80
CA GLY A 271 3.15 13.21 -23.74
C GLY A 271 3.06 12.85 -25.23
N VAL A 272 3.31 11.59 -25.61
CA VAL A 272 3.26 11.11 -27.00
C VAL A 272 2.41 9.86 -27.10
N GLN A 273 1.31 9.96 -27.84
CA GLN A 273 0.36 8.87 -28.09
C GLN A 273 -0.25 9.00 -29.48
N ARG A 274 -0.61 7.87 -30.09
CA ARG A 274 -1.46 7.78 -31.29
C ARG A 274 -2.52 6.74 -31.00
N ALA A 275 -3.79 7.03 -31.27
CA ALA A 275 -4.87 6.09 -31.07
C ALA A 275 -5.69 5.99 -32.36
N PHE A 276 -6.09 4.77 -32.69
CA PHE A 276 -6.85 4.44 -33.88
C PHE A 276 -8.07 3.65 -33.43
N TRP A 277 -9.24 4.04 -33.88
CA TRP A 277 -10.50 3.41 -33.52
C TRP A 277 -11.25 3.03 -34.77
N ASN A 278 -11.85 1.85 -34.76
CA ASN A 278 -12.70 1.38 -35.84
C ASN A 278 -14.17 1.42 -35.43
N SER A 279 -14.98 2.16 -36.18
CA SER A 279 -16.40 2.33 -35.92
C SER A 279 -17.22 1.05 -36.17
N GLU A 280 -16.80 0.19 -37.10
CA GLU A 280 -17.47 -1.05 -37.49
C GLU A 280 -17.09 -2.23 -36.60
N THR A 281 -15.78 -2.52 -36.50
CA THR A 281 -15.26 -3.67 -35.74
C THR A 281 -15.26 -3.39 -34.24
N LYS A 282 -15.39 -2.11 -33.85
CA LYS A 282 -15.33 -1.65 -32.47
C LYS A 282 -14.00 -2.04 -31.81
N GLU A 283 -12.91 -1.92 -32.55
CA GLU A 283 -11.55 -2.17 -32.09
C GLU A 283 -10.82 -0.85 -31.88
N LEU A 284 -9.89 -0.84 -30.92
CA LEU A 284 -9.00 0.29 -30.66
C LEU A 284 -7.56 -0.20 -30.63
N VAL A 285 -6.69 0.50 -31.36
CA VAL A 285 -5.24 0.29 -31.33
C VAL A 285 -4.61 1.61 -30.94
N ALA A 286 -3.89 1.65 -29.83
CA ALA A 286 -3.15 2.82 -29.38
C ALA A 286 -1.66 2.50 -29.24
N VAL A 287 -0.81 3.43 -29.68
CA VAL A 287 0.62 3.40 -29.45
C VAL A 287 0.94 4.48 -28.43
N VAL A 288 1.51 4.07 -27.30
CA VAL A 288 1.72 4.93 -26.13
C VAL A 288 3.18 4.96 -25.73
N TRP A 289 3.71 6.16 -25.49
CA TRP A 289 5.01 6.34 -24.86
C TRP A 289 4.86 6.29 -23.33
N ILE A 290 5.65 5.46 -22.66
CA ILE A 290 5.72 5.42 -21.20
C ILE A 290 7.00 6.08 -20.72
N GLY A 291 6.92 7.33 -20.27
CA GLY A 291 8.10 8.08 -19.80
C GLY A 291 8.63 7.65 -18.43
N THR A 292 9.81 8.17 -18.08
CA THR A 292 10.53 7.86 -16.83
C THR A 292 9.81 8.25 -15.54
N ALA A 293 8.95 9.27 -15.57
CA ALA A 293 8.20 9.68 -14.37
C ALA A 293 7.09 8.69 -14.01
N LEU A 294 6.76 7.77 -14.93
CA LEU A 294 5.80 6.69 -14.71
C LEU A 294 6.46 5.44 -14.15
N SER A 295 7.75 5.46 -13.80
CA SER A 295 8.43 4.31 -13.24
C SER A 295 8.06 4.09 -11.77
N GLY A 296 7.79 2.83 -11.40
CA GLY A 296 7.56 2.43 -10.00
C GLY A 296 8.82 1.86 -9.36
N TRP A 297 9.37 0.82 -10.00
CA TRP A 297 10.71 0.29 -9.71
C TRP A 297 11.70 0.89 -10.72
N PRO A 298 13.01 1.03 -10.42
CA PRO A 298 13.95 1.63 -11.36
C PRO A 298 13.83 1.03 -12.77
N MET A 299 13.58 1.91 -13.75
CA MET A 299 13.38 1.59 -15.16
C MET A 299 12.13 0.74 -15.52
N MET A 300 11.27 0.41 -14.56
CA MET A 300 10.04 -0.35 -14.79
C MET A 300 8.82 0.54 -14.61
N ALA A 301 7.92 0.51 -15.59
CA ALA A 301 6.66 1.22 -15.54
C ALA A 301 5.84 0.78 -14.31
N HIS A 302 5.26 1.76 -13.62
CA HIS A 302 4.41 1.54 -12.46
C HIS A 302 3.12 0.85 -12.92
N GLY A 303 2.74 -0.26 -12.27
CA GLY A 303 1.53 -1.01 -12.67
C GLY A 303 0.27 -0.15 -12.67
N GLY A 304 0.11 0.72 -11.67
CA GLY A 304 -0.99 1.68 -11.64
C GLY A 304 -0.99 2.67 -12.81
N ALA A 305 0.18 3.09 -13.31
CA ALA A 305 0.24 3.96 -14.49
C ALA A 305 -0.21 3.22 -15.75
N ILE A 306 0.16 1.94 -15.89
CA ILE A 306 -0.32 1.08 -16.98
C ILE A 306 -1.84 0.89 -16.89
N ALA A 307 -2.38 0.65 -15.70
CA ALA A 307 -3.82 0.54 -15.49
C ALA A 307 -4.56 1.82 -15.88
N THR A 308 -4.00 3.00 -15.57
CA THR A 308 -4.56 4.29 -15.99
C THR A 308 -4.55 4.48 -17.51
N ILE A 309 -3.52 4.01 -18.22
CA ILE A 309 -3.49 4.03 -19.69
C ILE A 309 -4.64 3.19 -20.26
N PHE A 310 -4.84 1.97 -19.72
CA PHE A 310 -5.94 1.11 -20.14
C PHE A 310 -7.30 1.72 -19.85
N GLU A 311 -7.47 2.31 -18.67
CA GLU A 311 -8.68 3.04 -18.32
C GLU A 311 -8.98 4.11 -19.36
N ASP A 312 -8.05 5.03 -19.65
CA ASP A 312 -8.26 6.11 -20.62
C ASP A 312 -8.56 5.59 -22.04
N CYS A 313 -7.77 4.64 -22.54
CA CYS A 313 -7.96 4.09 -23.89
C CYS A 313 -9.29 3.32 -24.04
N MET A 314 -9.64 2.46 -23.08
CA MET A 314 -10.88 1.68 -23.15
C MET A 314 -12.12 2.55 -22.92
N SER A 315 -12.03 3.54 -22.04
CA SER A 315 -13.06 4.55 -21.84
C SER A 315 -13.34 5.30 -23.15
N ARG A 316 -12.31 5.76 -23.87
CA ARG A 316 -12.46 6.39 -25.19
C ARG A 316 -13.12 5.47 -26.21
N MET A 317 -12.80 4.18 -26.18
CA MET A 317 -13.43 3.20 -27.06
C MET A 317 -14.96 3.13 -26.85
N VAL A 318 -15.44 3.28 -25.61
CA VAL A 318 -16.86 3.32 -25.27
C VAL A 318 -17.52 4.62 -25.71
N ALA A 319 -16.81 5.73 -25.58
CA ALA A 319 -17.32 7.06 -25.91
C ALA A 319 -17.41 7.33 -27.42
N GLY A 320 -16.43 6.82 -28.19
CA GLY A 320 -16.27 7.15 -29.61
C GLY A 320 -15.45 8.44 -29.85
N PRO A 321 -15.29 8.85 -31.11
CA PRO A 321 -14.30 9.86 -31.53
C PRO A 321 -14.65 11.30 -31.13
N ASP A 322 -15.94 11.66 -31.15
CA ASP A 322 -16.40 13.06 -30.98
C ASP A 322 -16.87 13.39 -29.55
N VAL A 323 -16.49 12.60 -28.56
CA VAL A 323 -17.01 12.73 -27.19
C VAL A 323 -15.92 13.28 -26.26
N SER A 324 -16.26 14.36 -25.53
CA SER A 324 -15.37 14.98 -24.54
C SER A 324 -14.99 13.98 -23.46
N ILE A 325 -13.71 13.95 -23.08
CA ILE A 325 -13.13 12.99 -22.13
C ILE A 325 -13.85 12.99 -20.77
N ASP A 326 -14.40 14.13 -20.35
CA ASP A 326 -15.10 14.24 -19.06
C ASP A 326 -16.49 13.62 -19.06
N SER A 327 -17.07 13.43 -20.24
CA SER A 327 -18.32 12.68 -20.41
C SER A 327 -18.09 11.18 -20.52
N VAL A 328 -16.83 10.74 -20.48
CA VAL A 328 -16.49 9.33 -20.64
C VAL A 328 -16.68 8.59 -19.32
N ALA A 329 -17.46 7.52 -19.36
CA ALA A 329 -17.75 6.75 -18.18
C ALA A 329 -16.54 5.93 -17.70
N GLN A 330 -16.31 5.94 -16.39
CA GLN A 330 -15.31 5.11 -15.72
C GLN A 330 -15.71 3.63 -15.73
N PRO A 331 -14.75 2.69 -15.70
CA PRO A 331 -15.04 1.27 -15.58
C PRO A 331 -15.70 0.95 -14.23
N ILE A 332 -16.74 0.12 -14.26
CA ILE A 332 -17.38 -0.46 -13.05
C ILE A 332 -16.44 -1.46 -12.37
N SER A 333 -15.66 -2.17 -13.18
CA SER A 333 -14.60 -3.05 -12.70
C SER A 333 -13.53 -3.23 -13.77
N MET A 334 -12.29 -3.38 -13.32
CA MET A 334 -11.15 -3.66 -14.18
C MET A 334 -10.25 -4.70 -13.50
N SER A 335 -9.93 -5.77 -14.22
CA SER A 335 -8.97 -6.80 -13.82
C SER A 335 -7.73 -6.68 -14.70
N VAL A 336 -6.55 -6.58 -14.08
CA VAL A 336 -5.27 -6.35 -14.75
C VAL A 336 -4.31 -7.48 -14.42
N THR A 337 -3.81 -8.17 -15.44
CA THR A 337 -2.86 -9.28 -15.33
C THR A 337 -1.54 -8.88 -15.96
N TYR A 338 -0.50 -8.69 -15.12
CA TYR A 338 0.86 -8.36 -15.57
C TYR A 338 1.61 -9.65 -15.91
N ALA A 339 1.91 -9.85 -17.21
CA ALA A 339 2.58 -11.05 -17.71
C ALA A 339 4.10 -10.89 -17.76
N LYS A 340 4.59 -9.75 -18.23
CA LYS A 340 6.03 -9.44 -18.35
C LYS A 340 6.34 -8.03 -17.84
N PRO A 341 7.60 -7.77 -17.39
CA PRO A 341 8.01 -6.44 -16.98
C PRO A 341 7.86 -5.45 -18.14
N THR A 342 7.17 -4.34 -17.88
CA THR A 342 7.05 -3.20 -18.80
C THR A 342 8.11 -2.19 -18.41
N TYR A 343 9.01 -1.85 -19.32
CA TYR A 343 10.08 -0.88 -19.08
C TYR A 343 9.58 0.53 -19.36
N SER A 344 10.07 1.51 -18.59
CA SER A 344 9.88 2.92 -18.95
C SER A 344 10.79 3.29 -20.13
N THR A 345 10.58 4.49 -20.68
CA THR A 345 11.27 5.02 -21.85
C THR A 345 11.15 4.16 -23.10
N ASN A 346 9.96 3.60 -23.32
CA ASN A 346 9.69 2.81 -24.51
C ASN A 346 8.25 3.02 -25.01
N PHE A 347 8.03 2.68 -26.28
CA PHE A 347 6.71 2.61 -26.88
C PHE A 347 6.07 1.26 -26.63
N TYR A 348 4.76 1.27 -26.40
CA TYR A 348 3.94 0.08 -26.26
C TYR A 348 2.70 0.17 -27.12
N ILE A 349 2.24 -0.97 -27.60
CA ILE A 349 1.05 -1.10 -28.42
C ILE A 349 -0.06 -1.65 -27.53
N LEU A 350 -1.08 -0.86 -27.32
CA LEU A 350 -2.31 -1.24 -26.65
C LEU A 350 -3.33 -1.64 -27.71
N ARG A 351 -3.91 -2.83 -27.57
CA ARG A 351 -5.03 -3.29 -28.40
C ARG A 351 -6.22 -3.54 -27.50
N ALA A 352 -7.40 -3.08 -27.87
CA ALA A 352 -8.62 -3.30 -27.13
C ALA A 352 -9.79 -3.60 -28.06
N ASN A 353 -10.70 -4.47 -27.62
CA ASN A 353 -11.87 -4.87 -28.37
C ASN A 353 -13.03 -5.25 -27.45
N TYR A 354 -14.26 -5.14 -27.94
CA TYR A 354 -15.44 -5.61 -27.20
C TYR A 354 -15.51 -7.13 -27.19
N SER A 355 -15.79 -7.70 -26.02
CA SER A 355 -15.78 -9.16 -25.78
C SER A 355 -16.99 -9.93 -26.38
N ARG A 356 -17.81 -9.38 -27.28
CA ARG A 356 -19.15 -9.97 -27.55
C ARG A 356 -19.12 -11.44 -28.05
N PRO A 357 -20.10 -12.27 -27.61
CA PRO A 357 -19.99 -13.74 -27.51
C PRO A 357 -20.47 -14.52 -28.75
N ASN A 358 -20.32 -13.99 -29.96
CA ASN A 358 -20.86 -14.61 -31.19
C ASN A 358 -19.80 -14.96 -32.24
N LEU A 359 -18.56 -15.19 -31.82
CA LEU A 359 -17.56 -15.88 -32.62
C LEU A 359 -17.15 -17.15 -31.84
N PRO A 360 -17.00 -18.33 -32.48
CA PRO A 360 -16.49 -19.52 -31.82
C PRO A 360 -14.98 -19.32 -31.58
N GLN A 361 -14.65 -18.51 -30.59
CA GLN A 361 -13.31 -18.43 -30.05
C GLN A 361 -13.12 -19.69 -29.20
N ALA A 362 -12.07 -20.47 -29.50
CA ALA A 362 -11.60 -21.49 -28.58
C ALA A 362 -11.43 -20.81 -27.22
N ALA A 363 -12.29 -21.14 -26.27
CA ALA A 363 -12.32 -20.48 -24.98
C ALA A 363 -10.90 -20.50 -24.39
N PRO A 364 -10.30 -19.34 -24.09
CA PRO A 364 -9.09 -19.32 -23.28
C PRO A 364 -9.37 -20.13 -22.01
N PRO A 365 -8.39 -20.87 -21.46
CA PRO A 365 -8.57 -21.56 -20.19
C PRO A 365 -9.15 -20.55 -19.19
N GLN A 366 -10.25 -20.93 -18.54
CA GLN A 366 -10.86 -20.11 -17.50
C GLN A 366 -9.85 -19.95 -16.37
N ASP A 367 -9.19 -18.81 -16.34
CA ASP A 367 -8.43 -18.38 -15.18
C ASP A 367 -9.45 -18.27 -14.04
N THR A 368 -9.19 -18.99 -12.94
CA THR A 368 -10.03 -18.90 -11.75
C THR A 368 -9.90 -17.48 -11.22
N ASP A 369 -11.00 -16.72 -11.24
CA ASP A 369 -11.04 -15.41 -10.60
C ASP A 369 -10.48 -15.56 -9.18
N PRO A 370 -9.44 -14.79 -8.79
CA PRO A 370 -8.97 -14.84 -7.42
C PRO A 370 -10.14 -14.51 -6.52
N GLN A 371 -10.53 -15.48 -5.69
CA GLN A 371 -11.59 -15.32 -4.71
C GLN A 371 -11.33 -14.01 -3.96
N PRO A 372 -12.31 -13.09 -3.87
CA PRO A 372 -12.12 -11.84 -3.16
C PRO A 372 -11.63 -12.18 -1.75
N ALA A 373 -10.56 -11.51 -1.32
CA ALA A 373 -10.02 -11.73 0.01
C ALA A 373 -11.16 -11.59 1.02
N LYS A 374 -11.43 -12.65 1.79
CA LYS A 374 -12.52 -12.65 2.78
C LYS A 374 -12.30 -11.48 3.73
N SER A 375 -13.12 -10.45 3.56
CA SER A 375 -13.13 -9.30 4.45
C SER A 375 -13.50 -9.77 5.85
N TRP A 376 -12.63 -9.45 6.80
CA TRP A 376 -12.80 -9.67 8.23
C TRP A 376 -13.77 -8.65 8.88
N LEU A 377 -14.30 -7.71 8.10
CA LEU A 377 -15.23 -6.69 8.57
C LEU A 377 -16.67 -7.24 8.59
N PRO A 378 -17.50 -6.80 9.55
CA PRO A 378 -18.94 -7.04 9.50
C PRO A 378 -19.54 -6.54 8.18
N SER A 379 -20.52 -7.26 7.63
CA SER A 379 -21.18 -7.00 6.33
C SER A 379 -21.57 -5.54 6.03
N TRP A 380 -21.78 -4.71 7.06
CA TRP A 380 -22.19 -3.30 6.95
C TRP A 380 -21.02 -2.30 6.94
N LYS A 381 -19.78 -2.75 7.19
CA LYS A 381 -18.54 -1.96 7.10
C LYS A 381 -17.62 -2.40 5.97
N ASP A 382 -18.04 -3.42 5.22
CA ASP A 382 -17.25 -3.97 4.15
C ASP A 382 -17.38 -3.10 2.89
N LEU A 383 -16.39 -2.23 2.68
CA LEU A 383 -16.28 -1.39 1.49
C LEU A 383 -15.98 -2.20 0.21
N THR A 384 -15.66 -3.49 0.32
CA THR A 384 -15.49 -4.39 -0.84
C THR A 384 -16.82 -4.99 -1.32
N LYS A 385 -17.90 -4.78 -0.55
CA LYS A 385 -19.24 -5.19 -0.95
C LYS A 385 -19.72 -4.23 -2.04
N LYS A 386 -19.63 -4.65 -3.30
CA LYS A 386 -20.27 -3.96 -4.42
C LYS A 386 -21.73 -3.70 -4.04
N GLU A 387 -22.13 -2.44 -3.93
CA GLU A 387 -23.55 -2.09 -3.97
C GLU A 387 -24.13 -2.71 -5.25
N GLN A 388 -25.17 -3.53 -5.13
CA GLN A 388 -25.87 -4.00 -6.32
C GLN A 388 -26.45 -2.76 -7.01
N PRO A 389 -26.12 -2.50 -8.30
CA PRO A 389 -26.63 -1.32 -8.97
C PRO A 389 -28.15 -1.36 -9.01
N LYS A 390 -28.77 -0.33 -8.42
CA LYS A 390 -30.14 0.07 -8.72
C LYS A 390 -30.19 0.36 -10.23
N GLU A 391 -31.06 -0.37 -10.93
CA GLU A 391 -31.22 -0.42 -12.39
C GLU A 391 -29.95 -0.87 -13.15
N ALA A 392 -30.05 -1.99 -13.85
CA ALA A 392 -28.98 -2.53 -14.67
C ALA A 392 -28.73 -1.59 -15.87
N LYS A 393 -27.87 -0.58 -15.69
CA LYS A 393 -27.27 0.16 -16.81
C LYS A 393 -26.67 -0.86 -17.77
N LYS A 394 -26.96 -0.73 -19.06
CA LYS A 394 -26.41 -1.61 -20.10
C LYS A 394 -24.89 -1.58 -20.00
N THR A 395 -24.26 -2.73 -19.80
CA THR A 395 -22.80 -2.83 -19.65
C THR A 395 -22.17 -3.50 -20.87
N VAL A 396 -20.91 -3.18 -21.09
CA VAL A 396 -20.06 -3.80 -22.10
C VAL A 396 -18.78 -4.29 -21.47
N GLU A 397 -18.33 -5.45 -21.91
CA GLU A 397 -17.05 -6.00 -21.53
C GLU A 397 -16.03 -5.74 -22.64
N ILE A 398 -14.88 -5.22 -22.24
CA ILE A 398 -13.76 -4.88 -23.11
C ILE A 398 -12.55 -5.67 -22.63
N ILE A 399 -11.87 -6.32 -23.57
CA ILE A 399 -10.60 -6.98 -23.33
C ILE A 399 -9.52 -6.14 -24.00
N GLY A 400 -8.35 -6.05 -23.37
CA GLY A 400 -7.21 -5.40 -23.98
C GLY A 400 -5.88 -6.06 -23.63
N THR A 401 -4.91 -5.86 -24.51
CA THR A 401 -3.52 -6.29 -24.37
C THR A 401 -2.59 -5.10 -24.49
N LEU A 402 -1.47 -5.17 -23.77
CA LEU A 402 -0.33 -4.27 -23.96
C LEU A 402 0.83 -5.12 -24.45
N GLU A 403 1.36 -4.76 -25.60
CA GLU A 403 2.43 -5.46 -26.30
C GLU A 403 3.64 -4.54 -26.46
N SER A 404 4.85 -5.10 -26.38
CA SER A 404 6.07 -4.43 -26.84
C SER A 404 5.99 -4.15 -28.35
N THR A 405 6.78 -3.20 -28.86
CA THR A 405 6.95 -3.00 -30.31
C THR A 405 7.42 -4.25 -31.05
N GLU A 406 8.03 -5.20 -30.34
CA GLU A 406 8.45 -6.51 -30.86
C GLU A 406 7.34 -7.58 -30.84
N GLY A 407 6.13 -7.24 -30.37
CA GLY A 407 4.98 -8.14 -30.28
C GLY A 407 4.93 -9.01 -29.03
N GLU A 408 5.80 -8.78 -28.05
CA GLU A 408 5.75 -9.50 -26.77
C GLU A 408 4.59 -9.01 -25.89
N LEU A 409 3.75 -9.94 -25.41
CA LEU A 409 2.67 -9.62 -24.47
C LEU A 409 3.22 -9.21 -23.08
N CYS A 410 2.93 -7.99 -22.66
CA CYS A 410 3.30 -7.44 -21.36
C CYS A 410 2.17 -7.50 -20.34
N VAL A 411 0.96 -7.06 -20.71
CA VAL A 411 -0.19 -6.93 -19.79
C VAL A 411 -1.48 -7.33 -20.49
N ARG A 412 -2.40 -7.95 -19.76
CA ARG A 412 -3.78 -8.23 -20.19
C ARG A 412 -4.76 -7.54 -19.25
N VAL A 413 -5.82 -6.97 -19.81
CA VAL A 413 -6.86 -6.28 -19.04
C VAL A 413 -8.24 -6.72 -19.49
N LYS A 414 -9.13 -6.89 -18.52
CA LYS A 414 -10.56 -7.12 -18.72
C LYS A 414 -11.33 -6.07 -17.93
N GLY A 415 -12.04 -5.19 -18.63
CA GLY A 415 -12.81 -4.08 -18.06
C GLY A 415 -14.30 -4.18 -18.36
N THR A 416 -15.14 -3.77 -17.42
CA THR A 416 -16.59 -3.65 -17.59
C THR A 416 -16.98 -2.19 -17.51
N PHE A 417 -17.58 -1.67 -18.58
CA PHE A 417 -17.94 -0.26 -18.71
C PHE A 417 -19.45 -0.10 -18.82
N PRO A 418 -20.02 0.98 -18.26
CA PRO A 418 -21.41 1.32 -18.50
C PRO A 418 -21.54 1.99 -19.88
N VAL A 419 -22.64 1.73 -20.58
CA VAL A 419 -22.97 2.37 -21.85
C VAL A 419 -24.16 3.28 -21.62
N SER A 420 -24.06 4.55 -22.05
CA SER A 420 -25.21 5.45 -22.15
C SER A 420 -26.18 4.87 -23.19
N GLY A 421 -27.42 4.63 -22.76
CA GLY A 421 -28.47 4.03 -23.58
C GLY A 421 -28.89 4.89 -24.76
#